data_AF-A0A450S0R6-F1
#
_entry.id   AF-A0A450S0R6-F1
#
_cell.length_a   1.000
_cell.length_b   1.000
_cell.length_c   1.000
_cell.angle_alpha   90.00
_cell.angle_beta   90.00
_cell.angle_gamma   90.00
#
_symmetry.space_group_name_H-M   'P 1'
#
loop_
_entity.id
_entity.type
_entity.pdbx_description
1 polymer ?
#
loop_
_entity_poly.entity_id
_entity_poly.type
_entity_poly.pdbx_seq_one_letter_code
_entity_poly.pdbx_strand_id
1 'polypeptide(L)' 'MVREISRPSTARCTLPMYMGYLLSEPNSPSCCHLSQVMNISHDSATRFLLRETYS' A
#
# COMPACT_ATOMS: atom_id res chain seq x y z
N MET A 1 -1.72 -12.01 -9.08
CA MET A 1 -0.39 -12.65 -9.17
C MET A 1 0.57 -11.82 -8.35
N VAL A 2 1.10 -12.39 -7.26
CA VAL A 2 2.09 -11.71 -6.39
C VAL A 2 3.42 -11.67 -7.13
N ARG A 3 4.14 -10.55 -7.08
CA ARG A 3 5.44 -10.41 -7.75
C ARG A 3 6.53 -11.16 -6.99
N GLU A 4 7.37 -11.92 -7.69
CA GLU A 4 8.61 -12.45 -7.11
C GLU A 4 9.53 -11.30 -6.70
N ILE A 5 9.94 -11.32 -5.44
CA ILE A 5 10.76 -10.26 -4.86
C ILE A 5 12.23 -10.52 -5.18
N SER A 6 12.76 -9.83 -6.19
CA SER A 6 14.19 -9.89 -6.53
C SER A 6 15.03 -8.72 -5.98
N ARG A 7 14.37 -7.66 -5.49
CA ARG A 7 15.01 -6.42 -4.99
C ARG A 7 14.24 -5.84 -3.80
N PRO A 8 14.88 -5.04 -2.92
CA PRO A 8 14.19 -4.31 -1.85
C PRO A 8 13.05 -3.42 -2.36
N SER A 9 12.04 -3.18 -1.51
CA SER A 9 10.93 -2.30 -1.88
C SER A 9 11.41 -0.86 -1.98
N THR A 10 11.00 -0.16 -3.03
CA THR A 10 11.09 1.29 -3.12
C THR A 10 9.77 1.98 -2.77
N ALA A 11 8.76 1.22 -2.31
CA ALA A 11 7.51 1.79 -1.84
C ALA A 11 7.77 2.63 -0.59
N ARG A 12 7.22 3.83 -0.56
CA ARG A 12 7.13 4.69 0.62
C ARG A 12 5.95 4.30 1.52
N CYS A 13 4.99 3.54 0.99
CA CYS A 13 3.92 2.95 1.78
C CYS A 13 4.51 1.88 2.70
N THR A 14 4.16 1.93 3.98
CA THR A 14 4.62 0.98 4.99
C THR A 14 3.44 0.26 5.61
N LEU A 15 3.70 -0.88 6.25
CA LEU A 15 2.68 -1.66 6.92
C LEU A 15 1.93 -0.87 8.02
N PRO A 16 2.60 -0.10 8.92
CA PRO A 16 1.88 0.74 9.89
C PRO A 16 0.95 1.78 9.26
N MET A 17 1.36 2.39 8.14
CA MET A 17 0.52 3.34 7.40
C MET A 17 -0.72 2.64 6.85
N TYR A 18 -0.53 1.49 6.19
CA TYR A 18 -1.63 0.72 5.64
C TYR A 18 -2.59 0.22 6.73
N MET A 19 -2.07 -0.30 7.85
CA MET A 19 -2.90 -0.68 8.99
C MET A 19 -3.68 0.50 9.55
N GLY A 20 -3.04 1.67 9.77
CA GLY A 20 -3.72 2.87 10.25
C GLY A 20 -4.83 3.34 9.32
N TYR A 21 -4.61 3.23 7.99
CA TYR A 21 -5.64 3.49 7.00
C TYR A 21 -6.80 2.50 7.07
N LEU A 22 -6.55 1.21 7.27
CA LEU A 22 -7.64 0.22 7.42
C LEU A 22 -8.44 0.45 8.70
N LEU A 23 -7.76 0.79 9.80
CA LEU A 23 -8.38 1.08 11.09
C LEU A 23 -9.22 2.36 11.08
N SER A 24 -9.03 3.27 10.12
CA SER A 24 -9.86 4.46 9.96
C SER A 24 -11.17 4.19 9.21
N GLU A 25 -11.49 2.93 8.90
CA GLU A 25 -12.71 2.50 8.20
C GLU A 25 -13.05 3.37 6.96
N PRO A 26 -12.14 3.45 5.97
CA PRO A 26 -12.29 4.37 4.86
C PRO A 26 -13.46 3.95 3.98
N ASN A 27 -14.36 4.90 3.70
CA ASN A 27 -15.41 4.71 2.69
C ASN A 27 -14.77 4.54 1.31
N SER A 28 -14.98 3.39 0.67
CA SER A 28 -14.43 3.02 -0.63
C SER A 28 -12.90 2.93 -0.68
N PRO A 29 -12.29 1.92 -0.04
CA PRO A 29 -10.84 1.79 0.01
C PRO A 29 -10.23 1.57 -1.39
N SER A 30 -9.24 2.39 -1.74
CA SER A 30 -8.51 2.26 -3.00
C SER A 30 -7.05 2.71 -2.85
N CYS A 31 -6.18 2.28 -3.76
CA CYS A 31 -4.79 2.76 -3.81
C CYS A 31 -4.72 4.29 -4.02
N CYS A 32 -5.64 4.86 -4.82
CA CYS A 32 -5.77 6.31 -4.99
C CYS A 32 -6.06 7.00 -3.66
N HIS A 33 -7.09 6.56 -2.95
CA HIS A 33 -7.47 7.17 -1.69
C HIS A 33 -6.39 7.01 -0.62
N LEU A 34 -5.82 5.81 -0.47
CA LEU A 34 -4.68 5.56 0.41
C LEU A 34 -3.52 6.50 0.10
N SER A 35 -3.17 6.68 -1.19
CA SER A 35 -2.07 7.55 -1.60
C SER A 35 -2.31 9.02 -1.26
N GLN A 36 -3.55 9.48 -1.36
CA GLN A 36 -3.95 10.83 -0.99
C GLN A 36 -3.88 11.05 0.53
N VAL A 37 -4.49 10.16 1.31
CA VAL A 37 -4.52 10.25 2.79
C VAL A 37 -3.11 10.19 3.37
N MET A 38 -2.24 9.35 2.80
CA MET A 38 -0.88 9.13 3.28
C MET A 38 0.17 10.06 2.65
N ASN A 39 -0.24 10.95 1.75
CA ASN A 39 0.65 11.84 0.99
C ASN A 39 1.84 11.10 0.33
N ILE A 40 1.55 9.99 -0.34
CA ILE A 40 2.51 9.18 -1.10
C ILE A 40 2.07 9.06 -2.56
N SER A 41 2.94 8.55 -3.44
CA SER A 41 2.52 8.27 -4.81
C SER A 41 1.60 7.06 -4.88
N HIS A 42 0.67 7.06 -5.84
CA HIS A 42 -0.17 5.90 -6.15
C HIS A 42 0.67 4.64 -6.40
N ASP A 43 1.74 4.75 -7.19
CA ASP A 43 2.66 3.65 -7.47
C ASP A 43 3.31 3.08 -6.19
N SER A 44 3.59 3.93 -5.20
CA SER A 44 4.10 3.47 -3.90
C SER A 44 3.08 2.59 -3.17
N ALA A 45 1.81 2.98 -3.14
CA ALA A 45 0.73 2.17 -2.56
C ALA A 45 0.54 0.84 -3.33
N THR A 46 0.50 0.90 -4.67
CA THR A 46 0.35 -0.28 -5.52
C THR A 46 1.52 -1.26 -5.38
N ARG A 47 2.76 -0.76 -5.41
CA ARG A 47 3.96 -1.62 -5.23
C ARG A 47 4.00 -2.27 -3.87
N PHE A 48 3.54 -1.59 -2.83
CA PHE A 48 3.42 -2.18 -1.50
C PHE A 48 2.41 -3.33 -1.49
N LEU A 49 1.17 -3.10 -1.93
CA LEU A 49 0.10 -4.10 -1.89
C LEU A 49 0.31 -5.29 -2.83
N LEU A 50 0.93 -5.09 -4.00
CA LEU A 50 1.21 -6.17 -4.96
C LEU A 50 2.45 -7.01 -4.60
N ARG A 51 3.23 -6.56 -3.60
CA ARG A 51 4.46 -7.21 -3.16
C ARG A 51 4.27 -7.96 -1.84
N GLU A 52 3.35 -7.52 -0.99
CA GLU A 52 3.01 -8.24 0.23
C GLU A 52 2.16 -9.48 -0.12
N THR A 53 2.57 -10.64 0.40
CA THR A 53 1.78 -11.88 0.35
C THR A 53 0.89 -11.91 1.59
N TYR A 54 -0.35 -11.42 1.48
CA TYR A 54 -1.35 -11.55 2.54
C TYR A 54 -2.16 -12.85 2.37
N SER A 55 -1.46 -13.99 2.25
CA SER A 55 -2.04 -15.33 2.17
C SER A 55 -2.09 -16.00 3.53
#